data_AF-A0A239WFW2-F1
#
_entry.id   AF-A0A239WFW2-F1
#
_cell.length_a   1.000
_cell.length_b   1.000
_cell.length_c   1.000
_cell.angle_alpha   90.00
_cell.angle_beta   90.00
_cell.angle_gamma   90.00
#
_symmetry.space_group_name_H-M   'P 1'
#
loop_
_entity.id
_entity.type
_entity.pdbx_description
1 polymer ?
#
loop_
_entity_poly.entity_id
_entity_poly.type
_entity_poly.pdbx_seq_one_letter_code
_entity_poly.pdbx_strand_id
1 'polypeptide(L)'
;MKYTLVNRKKSTLAKSNEEFVTWMRKSDLQSFENNHDFMEAYSHRKSTFEKIELRFATEDEFVEDLQKNDMLKIETPERKWGIF
;
A
#
# COMPACT_ATOMS: atom_id res chain seq x y z
N MET A 1 10.11 -6.85 2.49
CA MET A 1 10.29 -5.67 1.61
C MET A 1 9.96 -4.43 2.43
N LYS A 2 10.55 -3.27 2.11
CA LYS A 2 10.22 -2.02 2.80
C LYS A 2 9.26 -1.21 1.95
N TYR A 3 8.09 -0.95 2.50
CA TYR A 3 7.03 -0.17 1.86
C TYR A 3 7.06 1.24 2.44
N THR A 4 7.13 2.27 1.59
CA THR A 4 7.19 3.67 1.99
C THR A 4 6.07 4.47 1.33
N LEU A 5 5.11 4.93 2.13
CA LEU A 5 4.07 5.86 1.69
C LEU A 5 4.70 7.25 1.54
N VAL A 6 4.90 7.68 0.30
CA VAL A 6 5.70 8.86 -0.07
C VAL A 6 5.13 10.13 0.58
N ASN A 7 3.82 10.37 0.39
CA ASN A 7 3.15 11.58 0.86
C ASN A 7 3.07 11.67 2.39
N ARG A 8 3.14 10.53 3.08
CA ARG A 8 3.03 10.45 4.55
C ARG A 8 4.38 10.36 5.24
N LYS A 9 5.46 10.16 4.50
CA LYS A 9 6.81 9.86 5.03
C LYS A 9 6.78 8.74 6.08
N LYS A 10 5.89 7.75 5.91
CA LYS A 10 5.77 6.58 6.77
C LYS A 10 6.21 5.35 6.02
N SER A 11 6.93 4.46 6.70
CA SER A 11 7.36 3.19 6.13
C SER A 11 7.12 2.04 7.09
N THR A 12 6.94 0.86 6.53
CA THR A 12 6.85 -0.40 7.27
C THR A 12 7.61 -1.51 6.54
N LEU A 13 8.01 -2.54 7.30
CA LEU A 13 8.51 -3.79 6.73
C LEU A 13 7.35 -4.76 6.66
N ALA A 14 7.09 -5.32 5.47
CA ALA A 14 6.08 -6.33 5.24
C ALA A 14 6.61 -7.42 4.30
N LYS A 15 6.10 -8.64 4.44
CA LYS A 15 6.48 -9.79 3.60
C LYS A 15 5.62 -9.89 2.34
N SER A 16 4.41 -9.33 2.37
CA SER A 16 3.45 -9.35 1.26
C SER A 16 2.67 -8.03 1.18
N ASN A 17 1.96 -7.85 0.06
CA ASN A 17 1.03 -6.74 -0.13
C ASN A 17 -0.14 -6.81 0.87
N GLU A 18 -0.64 -8.00 1.17
CA GLU A 18 -1.66 -8.23 2.21
C GLU A 18 -1.21 -7.75 3.59
N GLU A 19 0.01 -8.10 4.02
CA GLU A 19 0.57 -7.65 5.30
C GLU A 19 0.72 -6.11 5.32
N PHE A 20 1.15 -5.53 4.20
CA PHE A 20 1.28 -4.08 4.05
C PHE A 20 -0.08 -3.36 4.14
N VAL A 21 -1.10 -3.83 3.42
CA VAL A 21 -2.45 -3.27 3.45
C VAL A 21 -3.07 -3.44 4.84
N THR A 22 -2.82 -4.57 5.50
CA THR A 22 -3.22 -4.79 6.91
C THR A 22 -2.60 -3.74 7.83
N TRP A 23 -1.32 -3.41 7.65
CA TRP A 23 -0.67 -2.34 8.41
C TRP A 23 -1.27 -0.97 8.12
N MET A 24 -1.58 -0.67 6.85
CA MET A 24 -2.26 0.58 6.47
C MET A 24 -3.62 0.69 7.16
N ARG A 25 -4.43 -0.37 7.10
CA ARG A 25 -5.75 -0.46 7.73
C ARG A 25 -5.68 -0.23 9.23
N LYS A 26 -4.77 -0.92 9.92
CA LYS A 26 -4.58 -0.77 11.39
C LYS A 26 -4.05 0.61 11.80
N SER A 27 -3.49 1.36 10.85
CA SER A 27 -2.97 2.71 11.06
C SER A 27 -3.93 3.81 10.61
N ASP A 28 -5.10 3.46 10.05
CA ASP A 28 -6.14 4.40 9.69
C ASP A 28 -6.91 4.87 10.94
N LEU A 29 -7.51 6.06 10.86
CA LEU A 29 -8.33 6.60 11.95
C LEU A 29 -9.69 5.89 12.03
N GLN A 30 -10.19 5.43 10.89
CA GLN A 30 -11.42 4.63 10.84
C GLN A 30 -11.08 3.15 11.04
N SER A 31 -11.92 2.46 11.82
CA SER A 31 -11.80 1.02 12.02
C SER A 31 -12.52 0.28 10.90
N PHE A 32 -11.81 -0.65 10.26
CA PHE A 32 -12.35 -1.51 9.20
C PHE A 32 -12.15 -2.98 9.59
N GLU A 33 -13.15 -3.82 9.30
CA GLU A 33 -13.14 -5.24 9.66
C GLU A 33 -12.04 -6.00 8.89
N ASN A 34 -11.99 -5.81 7.58
CA ASN A 34 -11.07 -6.50 6.68
C ASN A 34 -10.37 -5.52 5.72
N ASN A 35 -9.42 -6.04 4.93
CA ASN A 35 -8.64 -5.23 4.00
C ASN A 35 -9.47 -4.72 2.81
N HIS A 36 -10.44 -5.51 2.33
CA HIS A 36 -11.29 -5.12 1.21
C HIS A 36 -12.09 -3.85 1.55
N ASP A 37 -12.79 -3.83 2.69
CA ASP A 37 -13.55 -2.65 3.15
C ASP A 37 -12.66 -1.41 3.31
N PHE A 38 -11.45 -1.62 3.84
CA PHE A 38 -10.46 -0.55 3.96
C PHE A 38 -10.04 -0.02 2.58
N MET A 39 -9.70 -0.90 1.64
CA MET A 39 -9.24 -0.53 0.30
C MET A 39 -10.35 0.18 -0.48
N GLU A 40 -11.60 -0.29 -0.41
CA GLU A 40 -12.74 0.35 -1.03
C GLU A 40 -12.95 1.77 -0.49
N ALA A 41 -13.01 1.93 0.85
CA ALA A 41 -13.17 3.23 1.48
C ALA A 41 -11.97 4.17 1.22
N TYR A 42 -10.75 3.64 1.19
CA TYR A 42 -9.55 4.40 0.86
C TYR A 42 -9.60 4.89 -0.60
N SER A 43 -9.94 4.01 -1.53
CA SER A 43 -10.04 4.30 -2.97
C SER A 43 -11.12 5.34 -3.24
N HIS A 44 -12.29 5.21 -2.61
CA HIS A 44 -13.36 6.20 -2.71
C HIS A 44 -12.94 7.59 -2.21
N ARG A 45 -12.23 7.67 -1.08
CA ARG A 45 -11.65 8.94 -0.57
C ARG A 45 -10.67 9.56 -1.58
N LYS A 46 -9.81 8.73 -2.19
CA LYS A 46 -8.83 9.18 -3.19
C LYS A 46 -9.47 9.67 -4.47
N SER A 47 -10.47 8.98 -5.00
CA SER A 47 -11.21 9.44 -6.18
C SER A 47 -11.95 10.75 -5.88
N THR A 48 -12.61 10.83 -4.72
CA THR A 48 -13.41 12.01 -4.34
C THR A 48 -12.55 13.28 -4.23
N PHE A 49 -11.47 13.22 -3.44
CA PHE A 49 -10.71 14.40 -3.04
C PHE A 49 -9.46 14.65 -3.88
N GLU A 50 -8.87 13.60 -4.46
CA GLU A 50 -7.58 13.68 -5.17
C GLU A 50 -7.71 13.32 -6.65
N LYS A 51 -8.91 12.90 -7.13
CA LYS A 51 -9.15 12.45 -8.51
C LYS A 51 -8.23 11.30 -8.94
N ILE A 52 -7.84 10.47 -7.97
CA ILE A 52 -7.03 9.28 -8.19
C ILE A 52 -7.94 8.05 -8.06
N GLU A 53 -8.04 7.27 -9.13
CA GLU A 53 -8.74 5.99 -9.16
C GLU A 53 -7.77 4.88 -8.73
N LEU A 54 -8.18 4.07 -7.74
CA LEU A 54 -7.43 2.93 -7.24
C LEU A 54 -8.33 1.70 -7.31
N ARG A 55 -7.85 0.60 -7.88
CA ARG A 55 -8.53 -0.70 -7.82
C ARG A 55 -8.43 -1.28 -6.41
N PHE A 56 -9.44 -2.04 -6.00
CA PHE A 56 -9.53 -2.60 -4.65
C PHE A 56 -10.04 -4.04 -4.62
N ALA A 57 -10.11 -4.73 -5.77
CA ALA A 57 -10.56 -6.13 -5.81
C ALA A 57 -9.56 -7.08 -5.10
N THR A 58 -8.27 -6.75 -5.16
CA THR A 58 -7.21 -7.46 -4.42
C THR A 58 -6.16 -6.48 -3.89
N GLU A 59 -5.43 -6.86 -2.85
CA GLU A 59 -4.32 -6.07 -2.31
C GLU A 59 -3.19 -5.84 -3.32
N ASP A 60 -2.99 -6.77 -4.25
CA ASP A 60 -1.96 -6.64 -5.30
C ASP A 60 -2.31 -5.53 -6.29
N GLU A 61 -3.55 -5.49 -6.79
CA GLU A 61 -4.00 -4.42 -7.69
C GLU A 61 -3.99 -3.05 -7.00
N PHE A 62 -4.44 -3.01 -5.75
CA PHE A 62 -4.42 -1.78 -4.95
C PHE A 62 -3.00 -1.27 -4.74
N VAL A 63 -2.07 -2.13 -4.36
CA VAL A 63 -0.65 -1.77 -4.19
C VAL A 63 -0.03 -1.32 -5.50
N GLU A 64 -0.32 -2.00 -6.61
CA GLU A 64 0.15 -1.61 -7.94
C GLU A 64 -0.30 -0.18 -8.29
N ASP A 65 -1.56 0.15 -8.04
CA ASP A 65 -2.10 1.49 -8.33
C ASP A 65 -1.51 2.55 -7.38
N LEU A 66 -1.24 2.21 -6.12
CA LEU A 66 -0.49 3.10 -5.22
C LEU A 66 0.92 3.40 -5.75
N GLN A 67 1.60 2.44 -6.38
CA GLN A 67 2.91 2.67 -6.99
C GLN A 67 2.80 3.51 -8.26
N LYS A 68 1.83 3.21 -9.14
CA LYS A 68 1.60 3.96 -10.40
C LYS A 68 1.26 5.43 -10.17
N ASN A 69 0.62 5.74 -9.05
CA ASN A 69 0.27 7.10 -8.66
C ASN A 69 1.34 7.77 -7.77
N ASP A 70 2.56 7.25 -7.72
CA ASP A 70 3.68 7.77 -6.91
C ASP A 70 3.40 7.88 -5.40
N MET A 71 2.39 7.17 -4.90
CA MET A 71 1.99 7.20 -3.49
C MET A 71 2.81 6.22 -2.65
N LEU A 72 3.38 5.20 -3.28
CA LEU A 72 4.11 4.11 -2.63
C LEU A 72 5.41 3.79 -3.35
N LYS A 73 6.49 3.65 -2.57
CA LYS A 73 7.75 3.05 -3.02
C LYS A 73 8.00 1.75 -2.28
N ILE A 74 8.39 0.70 -2.99
CA ILE A 74 8.75 -0.60 -2.42
C ILE A 74 10.22 -0.85 -2.67
N GLU A 75 10.99 -1.01 -1.60
CA GLU A 75 12.41 -1.36 -1.66
C GLU A 75 12.55 -2.84 -1.28
N THR A 76 13.00 -3.67 -2.21
CA THR A 76 13.39 -5.05 -1.94
C THR A 76 14.88 -5.08 -1.63
N PRO A 77 15.34 -5.77 -0.57
CA PRO A 77 16.77 -5.94 -0.36
C PRO A 77 17.38 -6.63 -1.59
N GLU A 78 18.35 -5.96 -2.23
CA GLU A 78 19.07 -6.53 -3.35
C GLU A 78 19.68 -7.87 -2.91
N ARG A 79 19.41 -8.96 -3.64
CA ARG A 79 20.25 -10.15 -3.54
C ARG A 79 21.63 -9.76 -4.04
N LYS A 80 22.53 -9.41 -3.13
CA LYS A 80 23.97 -9.46 -3.41
C LYS A 80 24.32 -10.93 -3.66
N TRP A 81 24.29 -11.35 -4.93
CA TRP A 81 24.90 -12.61 -5.34
C TRP A 81 26.39 -12.46 -5.07
N GLY A 82 26.87 -13.15 -4.04
CA GLY A 82 28.27 -13.19 -3.68
C GLY A 82 29.08 -13.78 -4.83
N ILE A 83 30.10 -13.03 -5.24
CA ILE A 83 31.20 -13.55 -6.04
C ILE A 83 32.10 -14.27 -5.03
N PHE A 84 32.08 -15.61 -5.05
CA PHE A 84 33.09 -16.46 -4.41
C PHE A 84 33.95 -17.07 -5.51
#